data_AF-A0AAD9IUN5-F1
#
_entry.id   AF-A0AAD9IUN5-F1
#
_cell.length_a   1.000
_cell.length_b   1.000
_cell.length_c   1.000
_cell.angle_alpha   90.00
_cell.angle_beta   90.00
_cell.angle_gamma   90.00
#
_symmetry.space_group_name_H-M   'P 1'
#
loop_
_entity.id
_entity.type
_entity.pdbx_description
1 polymer ?
#
loop_
_entity_poly.entity_id
_entity_poly.type
_entity_poly.pdbx_seq_one_letter_code
_entity_poly.pdbx_strand_id
1 'polypeptide(L)'
;GSGLTQKQFDDDKPRLLLILSYQRCGSSFFGDVFGRHKDAMYIYEPLDGLYNYMYGTKQGWNVPSDITNYVNGTPRIPPRREVEAVTDLLSNLFDCNTDAIPTSVLYHGFWKLFKKHHLSVVNFLGCSVRHRLYKIERCRQESLSTTCPDRLNPSNHLLDKCRTALEKVRTTNESVQNVNFMKYVKCLDDVRSKATKCDQVLTSICHNRKLIAIKTVRATMESVEDLLRRHRNLRIIHLIRDPRAVVLSRKRFGTSSYGIYSTFQNNKTMDLMKEAQLYCSTLIRDINKRKQLQNKYPGAIIEVVYEKFVQDLARNAKELYKFIDVPFTERYICLVEKE
;
A
#
# COMPACT_ATOMS: atom_id res chain seq x y z
N GLY A 1 -13.32 36.94 19.42
CA GLY A 1 -14.60 36.37 18.96
C GLY A 1 -14.69 36.51 17.47
N SER A 2 -14.83 35.37 16.78
CA SER A 2 -15.12 35.10 15.35
C SER A 2 -14.34 33.80 15.03
N GLY A 3 -14.87 32.61 15.28
CA GLY A 3 -16.05 32.10 14.59
C GLY A 3 -15.66 31.54 13.22
N LEU A 4 -14.70 30.60 13.16
CA LEU A 4 -14.48 29.76 11.97
C LEU A 4 -15.31 28.48 12.12
N THR A 5 -16.61 28.60 11.88
CA THR A 5 -17.47 27.47 11.54
C THR A 5 -17.88 27.64 10.09
N GLN A 6 -17.39 26.80 9.17
CA GLN A 6 -18.11 26.39 7.97
C GLN A 6 -17.36 25.29 7.20
N LYS A 7 -18.04 24.15 7.01
CA LYS A 7 -17.73 22.95 6.21
C LYS A 7 -16.47 23.04 5.35
N GLN A 8 -15.41 22.36 5.79
CA GLN A 8 -14.16 22.22 5.03
C GLN A 8 -14.27 21.22 3.86
N PHE A 9 -15.42 20.56 3.73
CA PHE A 9 -15.61 19.50 2.76
C PHE A 9 -17.00 19.53 2.15
N ASP A 10 -17.03 19.21 0.85
CA ASP A 10 -18.23 18.97 0.06
C ASP A 10 -18.91 17.67 0.53
N ASP A 11 -20.19 17.73 0.91
CA ASP A 11 -20.95 16.56 1.37
C ASP A 11 -21.19 15.55 0.25
N ASP A 12 -21.08 15.98 -1.01
CA ASP A 12 -21.29 15.13 -2.18
C ASP A 12 -20.03 14.36 -2.59
N LYS A 13 -18.87 14.67 -1.99
CA LYS A 13 -17.59 13.99 -2.29
C LYS A 13 -17.20 12.98 -1.21
N PRO A 14 -16.68 11.80 -1.61
CA PRO A 14 -16.18 10.84 -0.64
C PRO A 14 -15.02 11.43 0.17
N ARG A 15 -14.95 11.08 1.45
CA ARG A 15 -13.80 11.33 2.31
C ARG A 15 -12.67 10.39 1.89
N LEU A 16 -11.47 10.93 1.70
CA LEU A 16 -10.31 10.15 1.29
C LEU A 16 -9.34 10.02 2.47
N LEU A 17 -8.92 8.79 2.76
CA LEU A 17 -8.01 8.50 3.86
C LEU A 17 -6.84 7.64 3.38
N LEU A 18 -5.62 8.11 3.59
CA LEU A 18 -4.43 7.28 3.51
C LEU A 18 -3.89 7.00 4.93
N ILE A 19 -3.81 5.73 5.28
CA ILE A 19 -3.11 5.25 6.47
C ILE A 19 -1.71 4.83 6.02
N LEU A 20 -0.74 5.72 6.23
CA LEU A 20 0.66 5.46 6.00
C LEU A 20 1.28 4.89 7.28
N SER A 21 1.87 3.70 7.17
CA SER A 21 2.52 3.05 8.31
C SER A 21 3.74 2.25 7.86
N TYR A 22 4.26 1.42 8.75
CA TYR A 22 5.40 0.55 8.46
C TYR A 22 5.06 -0.90 8.81
N GLN A 23 5.79 -1.83 8.19
CA GLN A 23 5.58 -3.25 8.42
C GLN A 23 5.79 -3.58 9.89
N ARG A 24 4.81 -4.30 10.48
CA ARG A 24 4.78 -4.72 11.88
C ARG A 24 4.46 -3.62 12.91
N CYS A 25 3.93 -2.47 12.49
CA CYS A 25 3.47 -1.40 13.38
C CYS A 25 2.04 -1.60 13.95
N GLY A 26 1.42 -2.77 13.78
CA GLY A 26 0.02 -2.99 14.18
C GLY A 26 -1.01 -2.35 13.22
N SER A 27 -0.57 -1.98 12.02
CA SER A 27 -1.38 -1.29 11.01
C SER A 27 -2.54 -2.12 10.44
N SER A 28 -2.52 -3.46 10.60
CA SER A 28 -3.68 -4.30 10.24
C SER A 28 -4.85 -4.04 11.19
N PHE A 29 -4.63 -4.24 12.49
CA PHE A 29 -5.60 -3.94 13.54
C PHE A 29 -6.08 -2.48 13.46
N PHE A 30 -5.13 -1.55 13.34
CA PHE A 30 -5.46 -0.13 13.23
C PHE A 30 -6.31 0.17 11.98
N GLY A 31 -6.03 -0.47 10.85
CA GLY A 31 -6.79 -0.28 9.63
C GLY A 31 -8.23 -0.81 9.71
N ASP A 32 -8.46 -1.90 10.47
CA ASP A 32 -9.79 -2.49 10.65
C ASP A 32 -10.76 -1.54 11.39
N VAL A 33 -10.25 -0.55 12.12
CA VAL A 33 -11.02 0.56 12.71
C VAL A 33 -11.82 1.32 11.64
N PHE A 34 -11.26 1.46 10.43
CA PHE A 34 -11.92 2.11 9.29
C PHE A 34 -12.53 1.08 8.34
N GLY A 35 -11.85 -0.06 8.14
CA GLY A 35 -12.29 -1.11 7.21
C GLY A 35 -13.62 -1.78 7.56
N ARG A 36 -14.05 -1.70 8.82
CA ARG A 36 -15.35 -2.19 9.29
C ARG A 36 -16.50 -1.19 9.15
N HIS A 37 -16.21 0.09 8.86
CA HIS A 37 -17.26 1.09 8.72
C HIS A 37 -18.13 0.79 7.49
N LYS A 38 -19.46 0.82 7.62
CA LYS A 38 -20.39 0.42 6.54
C LYS A 38 -20.23 1.24 5.25
N ASP A 39 -19.87 2.51 5.40
CA ASP A 39 -19.72 3.44 4.27
C ASP A 39 -18.28 3.51 3.74
N ALA A 40 -17.38 2.65 4.24
CA ALA A 40 -16.00 2.57 3.77
C ALA A 40 -15.83 1.59 2.61
N MET A 41 -15.10 2.00 1.58
CA MET A 41 -14.26 1.12 0.78
C MET A 41 -12.86 1.16 1.39
N TYR A 42 -12.35 0.01 1.81
CA TYR A 42 -11.05 -0.10 2.45
C TYR A 42 -10.15 -1.08 1.70
N ILE A 43 -8.95 -0.62 1.36
CA ILE A 43 -7.98 -1.38 0.57
C ILE A 43 -6.71 -1.58 1.39
N TYR A 44 -6.30 -2.84 1.54
CA TYR A 44 -5.15 -3.25 2.32
C TYR A 44 -3.96 -3.56 1.41
N GLU A 45 -2.89 -2.76 1.55
CA GLU A 45 -1.59 -2.95 0.88
C GLU A 45 -1.65 -3.09 -0.65
N PRO A 46 -2.25 -2.14 -1.39
CA PRO A 46 -2.34 -2.24 -2.85
C PRO A 46 -0.98 -2.10 -3.54
N LEU A 47 -0.02 -1.42 -2.90
CA LEU A 47 1.29 -1.09 -3.48
C LEU A 47 2.25 -2.28 -3.61
N ASP A 48 1.95 -3.46 -3.07
CA ASP A 48 2.79 -4.64 -3.32
C ASP A 48 2.79 -4.98 -4.83
N GLY A 49 1.60 -4.92 -5.44
CA GLY A 49 1.39 -5.16 -6.87
C GLY A 49 2.07 -4.14 -7.78
N LEU A 50 2.37 -2.93 -7.27
CA LEU A 50 2.99 -1.87 -8.05
C LEU A 50 4.41 -2.26 -8.47
N TYR A 51 5.17 -2.88 -7.58
CA TYR A 51 6.53 -3.30 -7.91
C TYR A 51 6.55 -4.50 -8.85
N ASN A 52 5.52 -5.37 -8.82
CA ASN A 52 5.34 -6.40 -9.86
C ASN A 52 5.07 -5.75 -11.22
N TYR A 53 4.25 -4.70 -11.25
CA TYR A 53 3.98 -3.93 -12.45
C TYR A 53 5.24 -3.25 -12.99
N MET A 54 5.98 -2.52 -12.14
CA MET A 54 7.13 -1.74 -12.57
C MET A 54 8.35 -2.61 -12.92
N TYR A 55 8.60 -3.66 -12.15
CA TYR A 55 9.88 -4.38 -12.18
C TYR A 55 9.79 -5.87 -12.55
N GLY A 56 8.58 -6.43 -12.65
CA GLY A 56 8.40 -7.87 -12.91
C GLY A 56 8.83 -8.76 -11.74
N THR A 57 8.88 -8.20 -10.52
CA THR A 57 9.19 -8.95 -9.29
C THR A 57 8.09 -9.95 -8.97
N LYS A 58 8.37 -10.87 -8.05
CA LYS A 58 7.43 -11.89 -7.57
C LYS A 58 6.44 -11.30 -6.58
N GLN A 59 5.17 -11.72 -6.64
CA GLN A 59 4.14 -11.27 -5.71
C GLN A 59 4.48 -11.59 -4.25
N GLY A 60 4.30 -10.63 -3.36
CA GLY A 60 4.59 -10.76 -1.93
C GLY A 60 6.07 -10.75 -1.53
N TRP A 61 6.99 -10.54 -2.48
CA TRP A 61 8.44 -10.50 -2.23
C TRP A 61 9.05 -9.11 -2.32
N ASN A 62 8.26 -8.09 -2.62
CA ASN A 62 8.69 -6.70 -2.47
C ASN A 62 8.71 -6.42 -0.97
N VAL A 63 9.82 -6.20 -0.29
CA VAL A 63 9.79 -5.92 1.17
C VAL A 63 9.79 -4.41 1.40
N PRO A 64 8.99 -3.87 2.34
CA PRO A 64 8.93 -2.41 2.54
C PRO A 64 10.28 -1.74 2.78
N SER A 65 11.20 -2.44 3.47
CA SER A 65 12.56 -1.96 3.71
C SER A 65 13.37 -1.74 2.43
N ASP A 66 13.12 -2.51 1.37
CA ASP A 66 13.92 -2.47 0.14
C ASP A 66 13.57 -1.26 -0.74
N ILE A 67 12.40 -0.67 -0.49
CA ILE A 67 11.96 0.56 -1.14
C ILE A 67 12.81 1.73 -0.65
N THR A 68 13.08 1.75 0.65
CA THR A 68 13.68 2.88 1.37
C THR A 68 15.12 2.67 1.78
N ASN A 69 15.71 1.49 1.53
CA ASN A 69 17.08 1.14 1.87
C ASN A 69 17.73 0.25 0.80
N TYR A 70 19.06 0.36 0.66
CA TYR A 70 19.88 -0.56 -0.12
C TYR A 70 20.20 -1.84 0.66
N VAL A 71 20.64 -2.90 -0.02
CA VAL A 71 20.95 -4.20 0.61
C VAL A 71 22.08 -4.14 1.64
N ASN A 72 22.97 -3.15 1.55
CA ASN A 72 23.98 -2.90 2.57
C ASN A 72 23.43 -2.17 3.82
N GLY A 73 22.14 -1.81 3.81
CA GLY A 73 21.41 -1.08 4.85
C GLY A 73 21.56 0.44 4.81
N THR A 74 22.21 1.00 3.80
CA THR A 74 22.24 2.47 3.65
C THR A 74 20.88 2.99 3.18
N PRO A 75 20.48 4.21 3.58
CA PRO A 75 19.23 4.80 3.13
C PRO A 75 19.19 4.92 1.60
N ARG A 76 18.05 4.55 1.02
CA ARG A 76 17.71 4.81 -0.37
C ARG A 76 16.63 5.88 -0.42
N ILE A 77 16.80 6.82 -1.33
CA ILE A 77 15.74 7.75 -1.73
C ILE A 77 15.12 7.14 -2.98
N PRO A 78 13.83 6.75 -2.96
CA PRO A 78 13.17 6.24 -4.15
C PRO A 78 13.29 7.26 -5.29
N PRO A 79 13.67 6.83 -6.52
CA PRO A 79 13.73 7.74 -7.65
C PRO A 79 12.36 8.34 -7.94
N ARG A 80 12.34 9.55 -8.50
CA ARG A 80 11.11 10.31 -8.79
C ARG A 80 10.01 9.47 -9.45
N ARG A 81 10.38 8.66 -10.46
CA ARG A 81 9.46 7.74 -11.16
C ARG A 81 8.74 6.73 -10.26
N GLU A 82 9.38 6.24 -9.19
CA GLU A 82 8.73 5.34 -8.23
C GLU A 82 7.74 6.12 -7.35
N VAL A 83 8.12 7.33 -6.94
CA VAL A 83 7.24 8.24 -6.17
C VAL A 83 6.00 8.61 -7.00
N GLU A 84 6.18 8.90 -8.29
CA GLU A 84 5.11 9.17 -9.25
C GLU A 84 4.21 7.96 -9.42
N ALA A 85 4.78 6.77 -9.68
CA ALA A 85 3.99 5.55 -9.84
C ALA A 85 3.17 5.18 -8.59
N VAL A 86 3.71 5.41 -7.39
CA VAL A 86 2.95 5.26 -6.12
C VAL A 86 1.81 6.28 -6.06
N THR A 87 2.09 7.54 -6.39
CA THR A 87 1.10 8.63 -6.38
C THR A 87 -0.01 8.36 -7.39
N ASP A 88 0.32 7.94 -8.61
CA ASP A 88 -0.61 7.64 -9.69
C ASP A 88 -1.53 6.47 -9.31
N LEU A 89 -0.95 5.37 -8.80
CA LEU A 89 -1.75 4.23 -8.38
C LEU A 89 -2.71 4.59 -7.23
N LEU A 90 -2.23 5.29 -6.20
CA LEU A 90 -3.08 5.71 -5.08
C LEU A 90 -4.14 6.73 -5.52
N SER A 91 -3.80 7.65 -6.43
CA SER A 91 -4.76 8.60 -7.00
C SER A 91 -5.86 7.86 -7.76
N ASN A 92 -5.51 6.94 -8.67
CA ASN A 92 -6.51 6.17 -9.42
C ASN A 92 -7.41 5.33 -8.51
N LEU A 93 -6.91 4.83 -7.38
CA LEU A 93 -7.73 4.14 -6.38
C LEU A 93 -8.68 5.10 -5.66
N PHE A 94 -8.24 6.32 -5.32
CA PHE A 94 -9.09 7.34 -4.71
C PHE A 94 -10.13 7.91 -5.69
N ASP A 95 -9.78 8.01 -6.97
CA ASP A 95 -10.63 8.52 -8.04
C ASP A 95 -11.60 7.46 -8.61
N CYS A 96 -11.58 6.24 -8.06
CA CYS A 96 -12.33 5.10 -8.57
C CYS A 96 -12.04 4.76 -10.05
N ASN A 97 -10.88 5.15 -10.58
CA ASN A 97 -10.47 4.88 -11.95
C ASN A 97 -9.82 3.50 -12.06
N THR A 98 -10.63 2.43 -12.04
CA THR A 98 -10.09 1.06 -12.08
C THR A 98 -9.43 0.69 -13.39
N ASP A 99 -9.73 1.41 -14.48
CA ASP A 99 -9.16 1.14 -15.80
C ASP A 99 -7.70 1.54 -15.91
N ALA A 100 -7.30 2.59 -15.19
CA ALA A 100 -5.91 3.00 -15.10
C ALA A 100 -5.06 2.13 -14.13
N ILE A 101 -5.68 1.21 -13.38
CA ILE A 101 -4.96 0.38 -12.42
C ILE A 101 -4.42 -0.87 -13.14
N PRO A 102 -3.10 -1.16 -13.02
CA PRO A 102 -2.52 -2.33 -13.67
C PRO A 102 -3.17 -3.65 -13.24
N THR A 103 -3.32 -4.59 -14.19
CA THR A 103 -3.89 -5.91 -13.94
C THR A 103 -3.16 -6.68 -12.84
N SER A 104 -1.83 -6.56 -12.77
CA SER A 104 -1.00 -7.18 -11.72
C SER A 104 -1.26 -6.63 -10.32
N VAL A 105 -1.85 -5.44 -10.20
CA VAL A 105 -2.27 -4.83 -8.93
C VAL A 105 -3.69 -5.27 -8.56
N LEU A 106 -4.66 -5.16 -9.47
CA LEU A 106 -6.06 -5.49 -9.20
C LEU A 106 -6.28 -6.98 -8.89
N TYR A 107 -5.49 -7.85 -9.51
CA TYR A 107 -5.62 -9.30 -9.34
C TYR A 107 -4.44 -9.91 -8.58
N HIS A 108 -3.72 -9.06 -7.83
CA HIS A 108 -2.63 -9.47 -6.96
C HIS A 108 -3.09 -10.49 -5.89
N GLY A 109 -2.23 -11.45 -5.54
CA GLY A 109 -2.55 -12.50 -4.56
C GLY A 109 -2.90 -11.98 -3.17
N PHE A 110 -2.47 -10.75 -2.81
CA PHE A 110 -2.77 -10.13 -1.50
C PHE A 110 -4.27 -9.92 -1.26
N TRP A 111 -5.05 -9.61 -2.29
CA TRP A 111 -6.51 -9.47 -2.16
C TRP A 111 -7.13 -10.74 -1.56
N LYS A 112 -6.69 -11.90 -2.04
CA LYS A 112 -7.13 -13.21 -1.54
C LYS A 112 -6.49 -13.56 -0.19
N LEU A 113 -5.18 -13.37 -0.06
CA LEU A 113 -4.42 -13.72 1.16
C LEU A 113 -4.93 -12.95 2.39
N PHE A 114 -5.29 -11.68 2.20
CA PHE A 114 -5.77 -10.78 3.24
C PHE A 114 -7.27 -10.49 3.11
N LYS A 115 -8.07 -11.46 2.63
CA LYS A 115 -9.53 -11.29 2.46
C LYS A 115 -10.25 -10.78 3.71
N LYS A 116 -9.76 -11.13 4.90
CA LYS A 116 -10.33 -10.71 6.19
C LYS A 116 -10.25 -9.19 6.44
N HIS A 117 -9.28 -8.52 5.81
CA HIS A 117 -9.13 -7.07 5.88
C HIS A 117 -9.85 -6.35 4.73
N HIS A 118 -10.44 -7.09 3.78
CA HIS A 118 -11.07 -6.56 2.58
C HIS A 118 -12.60 -6.78 2.60
N LEU A 119 -13.21 -6.68 3.78
CA LEU A 119 -14.64 -6.96 3.97
C LEU A 119 -15.54 -6.04 3.13
N SER A 120 -15.14 -4.78 2.94
CA SER A 120 -15.86 -3.79 2.13
C SER A 120 -15.87 -4.08 0.63
N VAL A 121 -15.00 -4.98 0.15
CA VAL A 121 -14.87 -5.35 -1.27
C VAL A 121 -15.12 -6.86 -1.52
N VAL A 122 -15.84 -7.54 -0.63
CA VAL A 122 -16.11 -8.98 -0.71
C VAL A 122 -16.73 -9.42 -2.05
N ASN A 123 -17.59 -8.58 -2.65
CA ASN A 123 -18.22 -8.88 -3.94
C ASN A 123 -17.18 -8.91 -5.08
N PHE A 124 -16.22 -7.98 -5.07
CA PHE A 124 -15.10 -7.97 -6.01
C PHE A 124 -14.23 -9.23 -5.81
N LEU A 125 -13.91 -9.58 -4.57
CA LEU A 125 -13.15 -10.79 -4.25
C LEU A 125 -13.88 -12.06 -4.74
N GLY A 126 -15.19 -12.14 -4.53
CA GLY A 126 -16.03 -13.23 -5.01
C GLY A 126 -16.00 -13.36 -6.53
N CYS A 127 -16.08 -12.24 -7.25
CA CYS A 127 -15.93 -12.19 -8.70
C CYS A 127 -14.54 -12.71 -9.14
N SER A 128 -13.48 -12.18 -8.53
CA SER A 128 -12.09 -12.57 -8.82
C SER A 128 -11.83 -14.06 -8.58
N VAL A 129 -12.38 -14.63 -7.52
CA VAL A 129 -12.28 -16.07 -7.21
C VAL A 129 -13.03 -16.91 -8.25
N ARG A 130 -14.27 -16.54 -8.59
CA ARG A 130 -15.10 -17.26 -9.58
C ARG A 130 -14.41 -17.35 -10.94
N HIS A 131 -13.74 -16.27 -11.36
CA HIS A 131 -13.03 -16.20 -12.63
C HIS A 131 -11.53 -16.61 -12.54
N ARG A 132 -11.08 -17.09 -11.37
CA ARG A 132 -9.68 -17.52 -11.11
C ARG A 132 -8.63 -16.44 -11.42
N LEU A 133 -8.98 -15.17 -11.27
CA LEU A 133 -8.13 -14.03 -11.65
C LEU A 133 -6.91 -13.87 -10.72
N TYR A 134 -7.03 -14.29 -9.45
CA TYR A 134 -5.94 -14.29 -8.47
C TYR A 134 -4.72 -15.16 -8.85
N LYS A 135 -4.83 -16.02 -9.87
CA LYS A 135 -3.72 -16.88 -10.35
C LYS A 135 -2.77 -16.15 -11.31
N ILE A 136 -2.77 -14.81 -11.30
CA ILE A 136 -2.01 -13.99 -12.24
C ILE A 136 -0.49 -14.13 -12.08
N GLU A 137 -0.01 -14.61 -10.93
CA GLU A 137 1.42 -14.93 -10.72
C GLU A 137 1.94 -15.95 -11.75
N ARG A 138 1.07 -16.81 -12.32
CA ARG A 138 1.47 -17.73 -13.40
C ARG A 138 2.10 -17.01 -14.59
N CYS A 139 1.61 -15.81 -14.92
CA CYS A 139 2.13 -15.01 -16.03
C CYS A 139 3.62 -14.72 -15.82
N ARG A 140 4.00 -14.38 -14.58
CA ARG A 140 5.39 -14.17 -14.21
C ARG A 140 6.16 -15.48 -14.18
N GLN A 141 5.61 -16.53 -13.57
CA GLN A 141 6.30 -17.83 -13.44
C GLN A 141 6.72 -18.40 -14.79
N GLU A 142 5.83 -18.32 -15.78
CA GLU A 142 6.03 -18.86 -17.12
C GLU A 142 6.95 -18.00 -18.00
N SER A 143 7.06 -16.69 -17.72
CA SER A 143 7.75 -15.76 -18.61
C SER A 143 8.96 -15.07 -17.99
N LEU A 144 8.86 -14.59 -16.75
CA LEU A 144 9.87 -13.71 -16.14
C LEU A 144 10.67 -14.35 -15.01
N SER A 145 10.34 -15.56 -14.55
CA SER A 145 10.99 -16.20 -13.38
C SER A 145 12.52 -16.32 -13.48
N THR A 146 13.04 -16.56 -14.68
CA THR A 146 14.49 -16.64 -14.96
C THR A 146 15.07 -15.34 -15.53
N THR A 147 14.21 -14.38 -15.90
CA THR A 147 14.60 -13.13 -16.56
C THR A 147 14.69 -11.96 -15.58
N CYS A 148 13.78 -11.89 -14.62
CA CYS A 148 13.66 -10.79 -13.67
C CYS A 148 13.79 -11.26 -12.22
N PRO A 149 14.48 -10.49 -11.36
CA PRO A 149 14.65 -10.83 -9.95
C PRO A 149 13.31 -11.03 -9.22
N ASP A 150 13.25 -11.99 -8.30
CA ASP A 150 12.05 -12.23 -7.46
C ASP A 150 11.74 -11.05 -6.53
N ARG A 151 12.78 -10.37 -6.02
CA ARG A 151 12.69 -9.33 -4.98
C ARG A 151 13.21 -8.00 -5.50
N LEU A 152 12.59 -6.91 -5.06
CA LEU A 152 13.08 -5.56 -5.29
C LEU A 152 14.48 -5.43 -4.65
N ASN A 153 15.52 -5.38 -5.48
CA ASN A 153 16.88 -5.12 -5.05
C ASN A 153 17.46 -4.00 -5.93
N PRO A 154 17.47 -2.76 -5.43
CA PRO A 154 17.96 -1.63 -6.21
C PRO A 154 19.43 -1.71 -6.63
N SER A 155 20.24 -2.54 -5.96
CA SER A 155 21.64 -2.78 -6.33
C SER A 155 21.78 -3.81 -7.46
N ASN A 156 20.71 -4.48 -7.88
CA ASN A 156 20.74 -5.44 -8.97
C ASN A 156 20.45 -4.75 -10.31
N HIS A 157 21.46 -4.69 -11.17
CA HIS A 157 21.36 -4.09 -12.50
C HIS A 157 20.30 -4.76 -13.40
N LEU A 158 19.94 -6.02 -13.18
CA LEU A 158 18.86 -6.70 -13.90
C LEU A 158 17.49 -6.09 -13.62
N LEU A 159 17.30 -5.49 -12.45
CA LEU A 159 16.05 -4.86 -12.06
C LEU A 159 15.68 -3.71 -12.99
N ASP A 160 16.64 -2.82 -13.31
CA ASP A 160 16.40 -1.70 -14.21
C ASP A 160 16.27 -2.13 -15.68
N LYS A 161 16.99 -3.19 -16.09
CA LYS A 161 16.78 -3.84 -17.40
C LYS A 161 15.34 -4.36 -17.54
N CYS A 162 14.84 -5.07 -16.53
CA CYS A 162 13.47 -5.58 -16.52
C CYS A 162 12.42 -4.47 -16.56
N ARG A 163 12.60 -3.42 -15.76
CA ARG A 163 11.73 -2.24 -15.79
C ARG A 163 11.67 -1.61 -17.16
N THR A 164 12.82 -1.33 -17.76
CA THR A 164 12.92 -0.69 -19.07
C THR A 164 12.29 -1.55 -20.16
N ALA A 165 12.51 -2.87 -20.13
CA ALA A 165 11.91 -3.79 -21.08
C ALA A 165 10.38 -3.84 -20.94
N LEU A 166 9.85 -3.91 -19.70
CA LEU A 166 8.41 -3.89 -19.44
C LEU A 166 7.76 -2.57 -19.86
N GLU A 167 8.42 -1.44 -19.62
CA GLU A 167 7.95 -0.12 -20.04
C GLU A 167 7.86 -0.03 -21.57
N LYS A 168 8.92 -0.41 -22.29
CA LYS A 168 8.93 -0.41 -23.76
C LYS A 168 7.83 -1.29 -24.36
N VAL A 169 7.68 -2.52 -23.87
CA VAL A 169 6.65 -3.44 -24.35
C VAL A 169 5.25 -2.85 -24.22
N ARG A 170 4.98 -2.09 -23.15
CA ARG A 170 3.67 -1.46 -22.91
C ARG A 170 3.43 -0.22 -23.75
N THR A 171 4.47 0.54 -24.09
CA THR A 171 4.31 1.85 -24.76
C THR A 171 4.46 1.77 -26.27
N THR A 172 5.42 1.01 -26.78
CA THR A 172 5.73 1.01 -28.22
C THR A 172 5.19 -0.22 -28.94
N ASN A 173 4.70 -1.24 -28.22
CA ASN A 173 4.44 -2.58 -28.75
C ASN A 173 5.63 -3.14 -29.57
N GLU A 174 6.81 -2.52 -29.45
CA GLU A 174 7.99 -2.97 -30.16
C GLU A 174 8.41 -4.30 -29.56
N SER A 175 8.73 -5.22 -30.45
CA SER A 175 9.41 -6.46 -30.12
C SER A 175 10.75 -6.12 -29.48
N VAL A 176 10.76 -5.90 -28.17
CA VAL A 176 11.99 -6.09 -27.39
C VAL A 176 12.48 -7.48 -27.79
N GLN A 177 13.76 -7.62 -28.11
CA GLN A 177 14.39 -8.87 -28.58
C GLN A 177 14.11 -10.10 -27.66
N ASN A 178 13.51 -9.88 -26.50
CA ASN A 178 13.13 -10.89 -25.55
C ASN A 178 11.61 -11.15 -25.53
N VAL A 179 11.23 -12.24 -26.20
CA VAL A 179 9.87 -12.81 -26.30
C VAL A 179 9.19 -13.00 -24.94
N ASN A 180 9.95 -13.17 -23.85
CA ASN A 180 9.39 -13.38 -22.53
C ASN A 180 8.59 -12.17 -22.00
N PHE A 181 9.05 -10.94 -22.26
CA PHE A 181 8.30 -9.76 -21.79
C PHE A 181 6.98 -9.59 -22.54
N MET A 182 6.96 -9.91 -23.84
CA MET A 182 5.72 -9.93 -24.64
C MET A 182 4.75 -10.99 -24.13
N LYS A 183 5.23 -12.22 -23.86
CA LYS A 183 4.42 -13.29 -23.27
C LYS A 183 3.82 -12.88 -21.93
N TYR A 184 4.61 -12.22 -21.08
CA TYR A 184 4.15 -11.73 -19.79
C TYR A 184 3.04 -10.69 -19.94
N VAL A 185 3.24 -9.64 -20.73
CA VAL A 185 2.25 -8.56 -20.90
C VAL A 185 0.98 -9.10 -21.54
N LYS A 186 1.10 -9.92 -22.61
CA LYS A 186 -0.05 -10.59 -23.23
C LYS A 186 -0.84 -11.44 -22.23
N CYS A 187 -0.16 -12.18 -21.35
CA CYS A 187 -0.84 -12.95 -20.31
C CYS A 187 -1.62 -12.06 -19.33
N LEU A 188 -1.11 -10.87 -18.99
CA LEU A 188 -1.84 -9.90 -18.17
C LEU A 188 -3.05 -9.34 -18.92
N ASP A 189 -2.93 -9.03 -20.21
CA ASP A 189 -4.03 -8.52 -21.03
C ASP A 189 -5.14 -9.57 -21.21
N ASP A 190 -4.77 -10.83 -21.40
CA ASP A 190 -5.69 -11.97 -21.46
C ASP A 190 -6.44 -12.18 -20.13
N VAL A 191 -5.82 -11.84 -18.99
CA VAL A 191 -6.49 -11.83 -17.69
C VAL A 191 -7.43 -10.63 -17.58
N ARG A 192 -6.98 -9.44 -17.99
CA ARG A 192 -7.77 -8.20 -17.93
C ARG A 192 -9.04 -8.27 -18.77
N SER A 193 -8.95 -8.78 -19.99
CA SER A 193 -10.10 -8.93 -20.90
C SER A 193 -11.21 -9.84 -20.32
N LYS A 194 -10.84 -10.83 -19.50
CA LYS A 194 -11.79 -11.72 -18.81
C LYS A 194 -12.34 -11.12 -17.51
N ALA A 195 -11.80 -9.98 -17.09
CA ALA A 195 -12.01 -9.39 -15.79
C ALA A 195 -12.91 -8.14 -15.79
N THR A 196 -13.37 -7.67 -16.95
CA THR A 196 -14.17 -6.45 -17.11
C THR A 196 -15.37 -6.39 -16.15
N LYS A 197 -16.08 -7.51 -15.96
CA LYS A 197 -17.21 -7.59 -15.01
C LYS A 197 -16.76 -7.38 -13.56
N CYS A 198 -15.58 -7.90 -13.18
CA CYS A 198 -15.04 -7.70 -11.85
C CYS A 198 -14.53 -6.28 -11.64
N ASP A 199 -13.97 -5.64 -12.68
CA ASP A 199 -13.56 -4.23 -12.63
C ASP A 199 -14.78 -3.32 -12.38
N GLN A 200 -15.88 -3.57 -13.08
CA GLN A 200 -17.15 -2.87 -12.86
C GLN A 200 -17.68 -3.06 -11.43
N VAL A 201 -17.55 -4.27 -10.86
CA VAL A 201 -17.93 -4.52 -9.45
C VAL A 201 -17.10 -3.67 -8.50
N LEU A 202 -15.78 -3.58 -8.69
CA LEU A 202 -14.93 -2.76 -7.84
C LEU A 202 -15.24 -1.26 -7.99
N THR A 203 -15.40 -0.79 -9.23
CA THR A 203 -15.76 0.60 -9.56
C THR A 203 -17.09 0.99 -8.91
N SER A 204 -18.09 0.11 -9.02
CA SER A 204 -19.40 0.30 -8.40
C SER A 204 -19.31 0.37 -6.88
N ILE A 205 -18.49 -0.48 -6.24
CA ILE A 205 -18.26 -0.39 -4.79
C ILE A 205 -17.63 0.96 -4.44
N CYS A 206 -16.64 1.41 -5.22
CA CYS A 206 -15.92 2.64 -4.97
C CYS A 206 -16.82 3.88 -5.02
N HIS A 207 -17.61 4.04 -6.10
CA HIS A 207 -18.51 5.18 -6.25
C HIS A 207 -19.67 5.21 -5.24
N ASN A 208 -20.06 4.04 -4.71
CA ASN A 208 -21.17 3.94 -3.74
C ASN A 208 -20.73 4.08 -2.27
N ARG A 209 -19.46 4.40 -2.01
CA ARG A 209 -18.91 4.52 -0.65
C ARG A 209 -18.55 5.97 -0.34
N LYS A 210 -18.84 6.38 0.89
CA LYS A 210 -18.61 7.76 1.35
C LYS A 210 -17.22 7.95 1.95
N LEU A 211 -16.51 6.87 2.25
CA LEU A 211 -15.14 6.87 2.71
C LEU A 211 -14.33 5.92 1.83
N ILE A 212 -13.27 6.42 1.20
CA ILE A 212 -12.28 5.60 0.50
C ILE A 212 -11.00 5.64 1.33
N ALA A 213 -10.70 4.51 1.98
CA ALA A 213 -9.57 4.37 2.87
C ALA A 213 -8.55 3.38 2.30
N ILE A 214 -7.29 3.77 2.25
CA ILE A 214 -6.20 2.92 1.79
C ILE A 214 -5.17 2.82 2.91
N LYS A 215 -4.77 1.60 3.27
CA LYS A 215 -3.64 1.38 4.16
C LYS A 215 -2.47 0.83 3.39
N THR A 216 -1.30 1.43 3.56
CA THR A 216 -0.06 0.88 3.00
C THR A 216 1.17 1.09 3.86
N VAL A 217 2.12 0.17 3.72
CA VAL A 217 3.48 0.26 4.29
C VAL A 217 4.56 0.48 3.24
N ARG A 218 4.17 0.76 1.98
CA ARG A 218 5.08 0.85 0.81
C ARG A 218 5.09 2.20 0.12
N ALA A 219 4.45 3.20 0.73
CA ALA A 219 4.56 4.59 0.33
C ALA A 219 5.56 5.31 1.23
N THR A 220 6.00 6.50 0.81
CA THR A 220 6.84 7.39 1.61
C THR A 220 6.15 8.73 1.79
N MET A 221 6.65 9.56 2.70
CA MET A 221 6.13 10.93 2.84
C MET A 221 6.36 11.80 1.60
N GLU A 222 7.28 11.43 0.71
CA GLU A 222 7.43 12.10 -0.60
C GLU A 222 6.20 11.89 -1.48
N SER A 223 5.70 10.65 -1.58
CA SER A 223 4.44 10.38 -2.32
C SER A 223 3.21 11.02 -1.68
N VAL A 224 3.23 11.20 -0.35
CA VAL A 224 2.15 11.91 0.36
C VAL A 224 2.08 13.38 -0.06
N GLU A 225 3.23 14.04 -0.26
CA GLU A 225 3.24 15.42 -0.72
C GLU A 225 2.57 15.57 -2.09
N ASP A 226 2.88 14.67 -3.02
CA ASP A 226 2.26 14.65 -4.34
C ASP A 226 0.75 14.37 -4.27
N LEU A 227 0.34 13.43 -3.43
CA LEU A 227 -1.07 13.10 -3.22
C LEU A 227 -1.85 14.27 -2.64
N LEU A 228 -1.31 15.00 -1.67
CA LEU A 228 -1.96 16.18 -1.10
C LEU A 228 -2.07 17.34 -2.10
N ARG A 229 -1.16 17.42 -3.10
CA ARG A 229 -1.31 18.37 -4.20
C ARG A 229 -2.49 18.00 -5.13
N ARG A 230 -2.70 16.70 -5.38
CA ARG A 230 -3.77 16.21 -6.27
C ARG A 230 -5.13 16.15 -5.60
N HIS A 231 -5.17 15.82 -4.30
CA HIS A 231 -6.39 15.54 -3.53
C HIS A 231 -6.49 16.45 -2.31
N ARG A 232 -7.15 17.61 -2.45
CA ARG A 232 -7.25 18.61 -1.36
C ARG A 232 -8.06 18.12 -0.14
N ASN A 233 -9.00 17.20 -0.35
CA ASN A 233 -9.80 16.58 0.70
C ASN A 233 -9.15 15.31 1.30
N LEU A 234 -7.95 14.93 0.86
CA LEU A 234 -7.25 13.79 1.42
C LEU A 234 -6.82 14.05 2.86
N ARG A 235 -6.98 13.03 3.70
CA ARG A 235 -6.48 12.99 5.07
C ARG A 235 -5.46 11.87 5.21
N ILE A 236 -4.39 12.17 5.92
CA ILE A 236 -3.26 11.25 6.12
C ILE A 236 -3.16 10.94 7.61
N ILE A 237 -3.21 9.65 7.93
CA ILE A 237 -2.81 9.15 9.24
C ILE A 237 -1.41 8.56 9.09
N HIS A 238 -0.44 9.15 9.79
CA HIS A 238 0.89 8.59 9.92
C HIS A 238 0.99 7.75 11.19
N LEU A 239 0.79 6.44 11.05
CA LEU A 239 0.82 5.49 12.15
C LEU A 239 2.26 5.01 12.40
N ILE A 240 2.80 5.41 13.54
CA ILE A 240 4.16 5.07 14.00
C ILE A 240 4.11 4.17 15.23
N ARG A 241 5.18 3.40 15.45
CA ARG A 241 5.29 2.47 16.57
C ARG A 241 6.71 2.42 17.12
N ASP A 242 6.85 2.12 18.41
CA ASP A 242 8.13 1.88 19.07
C ASP A 242 9.02 0.89 18.26
N PRO A 243 10.26 1.28 17.90
CA PRO A 243 11.20 0.42 17.18
C PRO A 243 11.44 -0.94 17.82
N ARG A 244 11.52 -1.01 19.15
CA ARG A 244 11.75 -2.26 19.88
C ARG A 244 10.61 -3.24 19.65
N ALA A 245 9.37 -2.76 19.72
CA ALA A 245 8.18 -3.58 19.46
C ALA A 245 8.12 -4.05 17.99
N VAL A 246 8.44 -3.17 17.05
CA VAL A 246 8.47 -3.50 15.60
C VAL A 246 9.49 -4.59 15.30
N VAL A 247 10.72 -4.45 15.80
CA VAL A 247 11.83 -5.37 15.53
C VAL A 247 11.59 -6.73 16.18
N LEU A 248 11.12 -6.76 17.43
CA LEU A 248 10.72 -8.01 18.10
C LEU A 248 9.58 -8.72 17.35
N SER A 249 8.65 -7.96 16.78
CA SER A 249 7.57 -8.48 15.95
C SER A 249 8.10 -9.05 14.62
N ARG A 250 9.07 -8.40 13.96
CA ARG A 250 9.74 -8.92 12.76
C ARG A 250 10.50 -10.21 13.04
N LYS A 251 11.21 -10.30 14.18
CA LYS A 251 11.93 -11.51 14.63
C LYS A 251 11.02 -12.75 14.68
N ARG A 252 9.75 -12.58 15.04
CA ARG A 252 8.79 -13.69 15.17
C ARG A 252 8.21 -14.16 13.82
N PHE A 253 8.26 -13.35 12.77
CA PHE A 253 7.59 -13.63 11.48
C PHE A 253 8.62 -13.87 10.38
N GLY A 254 9.22 -15.07 10.39
CA GLY A 254 10.35 -15.47 9.54
C GLY A 254 10.03 -15.80 8.08
N THR A 255 9.32 -14.95 7.33
CA THR A 255 9.17 -15.12 5.86
C THR A 255 9.01 -13.80 5.11
N SER A 256 7.82 -13.19 5.14
CA SER A 256 7.51 -11.98 4.36
C SER A 256 7.83 -10.68 5.10
N SER A 257 8.24 -10.76 6.37
CA SER A 257 8.74 -9.62 7.15
C SER A 257 10.24 -9.44 7.02
N TYR A 258 10.87 -10.13 6.05
CA TYR A 258 12.31 -10.18 5.93
C TYR A 258 12.92 -8.87 5.41
N GLY A 259 13.04 -7.86 6.28
CA GLY A 259 13.97 -6.76 6.08
C GLY A 259 15.42 -7.23 5.88
N ILE A 260 16.29 -6.33 5.43
CA ILE A 260 17.70 -6.60 5.08
C ILE A 260 18.46 -7.37 6.17
N TYR A 261 18.19 -7.10 7.45
CA TYR A 261 18.91 -7.72 8.58
C TYR A 261 18.15 -8.83 9.28
N SER A 262 17.04 -9.28 8.70
CA SER A 262 16.18 -10.32 9.27
C SER A 262 16.27 -11.66 8.55
N THR A 263 17.09 -11.76 7.50
CA THR A 263 17.39 -13.03 6.83
C THR A 263 18.13 -13.99 7.76
N PHE A 264 17.55 -15.17 7.98
CA PHE A 264 18.25 -16.38 8.42
C PHE A 264 19.06 -17.00 7.26
N GLN A 265 19.74 -16.19 6.45
CA GLN A 265 20.69 -16.73 5.47
C GLN A 265 21.96 -17.15 6.22
N ASN A 266 22.38 -18.41 6.05
CA ASN A 266 23.62 -19.00 6.57
C ASN A 266 23.70 -19.17 8.10
N ASN A 267 22.66 -19.66 8.77
CA ASN A 267 22.66 -19.91 10.23
C ASN A 267 22.94 -18.67 11.10
N LYS A 268 22.89 -17.46 10.54
CA LYS A 268 23.02 -16.21 11.31
C LYS A 268 21.67 -15.79 11.88
N THR A 269 21.69 -15.50 13.18
CA THR A 269 20.57 -14.88 13.89
C THR A 269 20.34 -13.45 13.37
N MET A 270 19.08 -13.02 13.35
CA MET A 270 18.70 -11.65 13.04
C MET A 270 19.47 -10.64 13.91
N ASP A 271 20.08 -9.64 13.27
CA ASP A 271 20.74 -8.52 13.96
C ASP A 271 19.67 -7.49 14.37
N LEU A 272 19.19 -7.63 15.60
CA LEU A 272 18.11 -6.78 16.14
C LEU A 272 18.51 -5.30 16.16
N MET A 273 19.78 -5.00 16.44
CA MET A 273 20.25 -3.62 16.54
C MET A 273 20.26 -2.96 15.16
N LYS A 274 20.79 -3.64 14.14
CA LYS A 274 20.78 -3.12 12.77
C LYS A 274 19.37 -3.01 12.20
N GLU A 275 18.50 -3.97 12.46
CA GLU A 275 17.10 -3.87 12.02
C GLU A 275 16.37 -2.70 12.70
N ALA A 276 16.61 -2.49 14.01
CA ALA A 276 16.06 -1.34 14.73
C ALA A 276 16.58 -0.03 14.15
N GLN A 277 17.88 0.08 13.90
CA GLN A 277 18.49 1.27 13.32
C GLN A 277 17.95 1.55 11.91
N LEU A 278 17.76 0.53 11.08
CA LEU A 278 17.19 0.63 9.74
C LEU A 278 15.75 1.15 9.75
N TYR A 279 14.92 0.64 10.66
CA TYR A 279 13.56 1.13 10.85
C TYR A 279 13.55 2.57 11.39
N CYS A 280 14.36 2.86 12.41
CA CYS A 280 14.46 4.19 13.00
C CYS A 280 14.90 5.24 11.99
N SER A 281 15.90 4.95 11.15
CA SER A 281 16.39 5.90 10.14
C SER A 281 15.30 6.26 9.12
N THR A 282 14.55 5.26 8.66
CA THR A 282 13.40 5.45 7.78
C THR A 282 12.32 6.29 8.47
N LEU A 283 11.96 5.92 9.71
CA LEU A 283 10.93 6.59 10.50
C LEU A 283 11.27 8.06 10.77
N ILE A 284 12.51 8.38 11.15
CA ILE A 284 12.96 9.76 11.43
C ILE A 284 12.85 10.61 10.18
N ARG A 285 13.26 10.09 9.01
CA ARG A 285 13.15 10.80 7.73
C ARG A 285 11.69 11.14 7.42
N ASP A 286 10.79 10.18 7.56
CA ASP A 286 9.36 10.39 7.32
C ASP A 286 8.71 11.29 8.39
N ILE A 287 9.15 11.23 9.66
CA ILE A 287 8.73 12.18 10.71
C ILE A 287 9.12 13.61 10.34
N ASN A 288 10.36 13.83 9.89
CA ASN A 288 10.84 15.15 9.52
C ASN A 288 10.07 15.69 8.30
N LYS A 289 9.89 14.86 7.26
CA LYS A 289 9.09 15.23 6.09
C LYS A 289 7.63 15.51 6.47
N ARG A 290 7.01 14.67 7.31
CA ARG A 290 5.65 14.92 7.82
C ARG A 290 5.53 16.27 8.51
N LYS A 291 6.48 16.63 9.39
CA LYS A 291 6.44 17.94 10.09
C LYS A 291 6.43 19.10 9.08
N GLN A 292 7.26 19.01 8.04
CA GLN A 292 7.26 19.98 6.94
C GLN A 292 5.90 20.02 6.22
N LEU A 293 5.33 18.85 5.92
CA LEU A 293 4.03 18.74 5.24
C LEU A 293 2.85 19.19 6.11
N GLN A 294 2.89 19.01 7.43
CA GLN A 294 1.88 19.52 8.35
C GLN A 294 1.85 21.06 8.35
N ASN A 295 3.02 21.70 8.25
CA ASN A 295 3.10 23.16 8.09
C ASN A 295 2.56 23.60 6.73
N LYS A 296 2.86 22.84 5.67
CA LYS A 296 2.43 23.16 4.29
C LYS A 296 0.94 22.88 4.03
N TYR A 297 0.36 21.87 4.68
CA TYR A 297 -1.03 21.45 4.57
C TYR A 297 -1.68 21.30 5.97
N PRO A 298 -1.98 22.42 6.65
CA PRO A 298 -2.53 22.39 7.99
C PRO A 298 -3.82 21.57 8.07
N GLY A 299 -3.91 20.68 9.06
CA GLY A 299 -5.07 19.81 9.29
C GLY A 299 -5.22 18.63 8.32
N ALA A 300 -4.31 18.45 7.35
CA ALA A 300 -4.38 17.33 6.42
C ALA A 300 -3.71 16.04 6.94
N ILE A 301 -2.78 16.15 7.90
CA ILE A 301 -1.98 15.03 8.40
C ILE A 301 -2.01 14.98 9.94
N ILE A 302 -2.24 13.80 10.50
CA ILE A 302 -2.13 13.54 11.93
C ILE A 302 -1.09 12.43 12.21
N GLU A 303 -0.32 12.60 13.29
CA GLU A 303 0.53 11.53 13.83
C GLU A 303 -0.29 10.67 14.77
N VAL A 304 -0.16 9.34 14.65
CA VAL A 304 -0.69 8.40 15.62
C VAL A 304 0.42 7.49 16.11
N VAL A 305 0.65 7.50 17.42
CA VAL A 305 1.54 6.55 18.09
C VAL A 305 0.71 5.34 18.48
N TYR A 306 1.04 4.17 17.94
CA TYR A 306 0.28 2.93 18.15
C TYR A 306 0.05 2.62 19.64
N GLU A 307 1.09 2.74 20.48
CA GLU A 307 1.02 2.48 21.91
C GLU A 307 -0.01 3.38 22.63
N LYS A 308 -0.13 4.65 22.21
CA LYS A 308 -1.12 5.57 22.77
C LYS A 308 -2.52 5.26 22.24
N PHE A 309 -2.61 4.91 20.96
CA PHE A 309 -3.88 4.59 20.32
C PHE A 309 -4.60 3.43 21.02
N VAL A 310 -3.87 2.36 21.34
CA VAL A 310 -4.46 1.14 21.94
C VAL A 310 -4.77 1.27 23.44
N GLN A 311 -4.34 2.33 24.12
CA GLN A 311 -4.64 2.54 25.55
C GLN A 311 -6.11 2.89 25.81
N ASP A 312 -6.75 3.60 24.88
CA ASP A 312 -8.17 3.95 24.93
C ASP A 312 -8.72 3.95 23.51
N LEU A 313 -9.05 2.75 23.03
CA LEU A 313 -9.39 2.51 21.63
C LEU A 313 -10.60 3.32 21.18
N ALA A 314 -11.68 3.30 21.96
CA ALA A 314 -12.94 3.96 21.62
C ALA A 314 -12.76 5.48 21.53
N ARG A 315 -12.13 6.09 22.53
CA ARG A 315 -11.88 7.54 22.54
C ARG A 315 -10.95 7.95 21.41
N ASN A 316 -9.83 7.25 21.25
CA ASN A 316 -8.84 7.60 20.23
C ASN A 316 -9.41 7.40 18.82
N ALA A 317 -10.19 6.34 18.58
CA ALA A 317 -10.87 6.16 17.31
C ALA A 317 -11.86 7.29 17.04
N LYS A 318 -12.66 7.71 18.03
CA LYS A 318 -13.59 8.83 17.89
C LYS A 318 -12.90 10.11 17.43
N GLU A 319 -11.72 10.44 17.96
CA GLU A 319 -10.93 11.59 17.51
C GLU A 319 -10.42 11.44 16.08
N LEU A 320 -10.04 10.23 15.65
CA LEU A 320 -9.65 9.97 14.27
C LEU A 320 -10.82 10.10 13.30
N TYR A 321 -12.01 9.64 13.68
CA TYR A 321 -13.24 9.81 12.90
C TYR A 321 -13.62 11.29 12.74
N LYS A 322 -13.44 12.09 13.80
CA LYS A 322 -13.56 13.55 13.73
C LYS A 322 -12.54 14.18 12.78
N PHE A 323 -11.29 13.72 12.81
CA PHE A 323 -10.24 14.20 11.91
C PHE A 323 -10.54 13.94 10.42
N ILE A 324 -11.14 12.79 10.09
CA ILE A 324 -11.51 12.44 8.71
C ILE A 324 -12.93 12.91 8.32
N ASP A 325 -13.63 13.57 9.23
CA ASP A 325 -15.01 14.05 9.04
C ASP A 325 -15.98 12.94 8.62
N VAL A 326 -15.96 11.83 9.37
CA VAL A 326 -16.88 10.69 9.21
C VAL A 326 -17.58 10.41 10.55
N PRO A 327 -18.90 10.16 10.56
CA PRO A 327 -19.61 9.82 11.80
C PRO A 327 -19.03 8.60 12.50
N PHE A 328 -18.68 8.74 13.78
CA PHE A 328 -18.23 7.63 14.59
C PHE A 328 -19.41 6.77 15.07
N THR A 329 -19.27 5.45 14.99
CA THR A 329 -20.25 4.50 15.54
C THR A 329 -19.53 3.46 16.40
N GLU A 330 -19.86 3.40 17.70
CA GLU A 330 -19.20 2.53 18.68
C GLU A 330 -19.22 1.04 18.32
N ARG A 331 -20.29 0.59 17.65
CA ARG A 331 -20.42 -0.80 17.16
C ARG A 331 -19.21 -1.28 16.37
N TYR A 332 -18.58 -0.40 15.58
CA TYR A 332 -17.42 -0.79 14.76
C TYR A 332 -16.16 -1.02 15.60
N ILE A 333 -16.03 -0.36 16.75
CA ILE A 333 -14.92 -0.56 17.68
C ILE A 333 -15.10 -1.84 18.48
N CYS A 334 -16.31 -2.15 18.95
CA CYS A 334 -16.57 -3.43 19.64
C CYS A 334 -16.27 -4.65 18.75
N LEU A 335 -16.38 -4.51 17.41
CA LEU A 335 -15.98 -5.56 16.47
C LEU A 335 -14.46 -5.69 16.33
N VAL A 336 -13.71 -4.62 16.60
CA VAL A 336 -12.24 -4.59 16.60
C VAL A 336 -11.67 -5.17 17.89
N GLU A 337 -12.34 -4.97 19.03
CA GLU A 337 -11.90 -5.49 20.34
C GLU A 337 -12.09 -7.00 20.52
N LYS A 338 -12.94 -7.64 19.70
CA LYS A 338 -13.29 -9.06 19.81
C LYS A 338 -12.37 -10.01 19.00
N GLU A 339 -11.39 -9.47 18.29
CA GLU A 339 -10.36 -10.22 17.53
C GLU A 339 -8.97 -10.04 18.14
#